data_AF-A0A7R9WI85-F1
#
_entry.id   AF-A0A7R9WI85-F1
#
_cell.length_a   1.000
_cell.length_b   1.000
_cell.length_c   1.000
_cell.angle_alpha   90.00
_cell.angle_beta   90.00
_cell.angle_gamma   90.00
#
_symmetry.space_group_name_H-M   'P 1'
#
loop_
_entity.id
_entity.type
_entity.pdbx_description
1 polymer ?
#
loop_
_entity_poly.entity_id
_entity_poly.type
_entity_poly.pdbx_seq_one_letter_code
_entity_poly.pdbx_strand_id
1 'polypeptide(L)'
;MGMSPSQSPISYFLAGALLPTLVYVLFLRGKQETKCSDLDDSSDDEGDVDLGESSGNQIARSWGMRNAPYKMVLCVNQDLKMGKGKIAAQCCHAAVGCYKRARKMCPGALRAWELSGCAKIAVK
;
A
#
# COMPACT_ATOMS: atom_id res chain seq x y z
N MET A 1 17.32 -22.10 59.02
CA MET A 1 15.89 -21.73 58.95
C MET A 1 15.76 -20.56 57.98
N GLY A 2 15.45 -20.81 56.71
CA GLY A 2 15.27 -19.76 55.70
C GLY A 2 13.82 -19.26 55.74
N MET A 3 13.63 -18.03 56.19
CA MET A 3 12.30 -17.40 56.30
C MET A 3 11.81 -16.99 54.90
N SER A 4 10.55 -17.34 54.63
CA SER A 4 9.81 -17.08 53.40
C SER A 4 9.61 -15.57 53.15
N PRO A 5 9.67 -15.10 51.89
CA PRO A 5 9.44 -13.69 51.59
C PRO A 5 7.96 -13.34 51.74
N SER A 6 7.69 -12.19 52.35
CA SER A 6 6.35 -11.60 52.47
C SER A 6 5.79 -11.29 51.08
N GLN A 7 4.78 -12.03 50.66
CA GLN A 7 4.13 -11.85 49.37
C GLN A 7 3.20 -10.64 49.43
N SER A 8 3.61 -9.54 48.81
CA SER A 8 2.84 -8.30 48.77
C SER A 8 1.76 -8.37 47.67
N PRO A 9 0.51 -7.95 47.95
CA PRO A 9 -0.61 -8.04 47.00
C PRO A 9 -0.38 -7.23 45.71
N ILE A 10 0.46 -6.20 45.76
CA ILE A 10 0.86 -5.38 44.62
C ILE A 10 1.69 -6.19 43.61
N SER A 11 2.47 -7.17 44.07
CA SER A 11 3.30 -8.00 43.17
C SER A 11 2.45 -8.83 42.20
N TYR A 12 1.30 -9.34 42.66
CA TYR A 12 0.35 -10.09 41.83
C TYR A 12 -0.38 -9.22 40.82
N PHE A 13 -0.66 -7.97 41.17
CA PHE A 13 -1.28 -7.03 40.23
C PHE A 13 -0.31 -6.64 39.10
N LEU A 14 0.96 -6.40 39.45
CA LEU A 14 2.03 -6.15 38.48
C LEU A 14 2.27 -7.37 37.57
N ALA A 15 2.32 -8.58 38.15
CA ALA A 15 2.62 -9.80 37.41
C ALA A 15 1.43 -10.32 36.57
N GLY A 16 0.21 -10.22 37.09
CA GLY A 16 -0.98 -10.83 36.50
C GLY A 16 -1.76 -9.93 35.54
N ALA A 17 -1.79 -8.62 35.78
CA ALA A 17 -2.58 -7.69 34.96
C ALA A 17 -1.72 -6.77 34.10
N LEU A 18 -0.63 -6.22 34.66
CA LEU A 18 0.20 -5.23 33.98
C LEU A 18 1.21 -5.84 33.00
N LEU A 19 1.88 -6.94 33.34
CA LEU A 19 2.81 -7.58 32.41
C LEU A 19 2.14 -8.07 31.12
N PRO A 20 0.98 -8.80 31.16
CA PRO A 20 0.33 -9.25 29.94
C PRO A 20 -0.23 -8.10 29.09
N THR A 21 -0.74 -7.04 29.72
CA THR A 21 -1.23 -5.87 28.98
C THR A 21 -0.10 -5.06 28.37
N LEU A 22 1.02 -4.87 29.07
CA LEU A 22 2.21 -4.21 28.53
C LEU A 22 2.78 -5.00 27.34
N VAL A 23 2.91 -6.32 27.47
CA VAL A 23 3.34 -7.20 26.37
C VAL A 23 2.37 -7.15 25.19
N TYR A 24 1.06 -7.17 25.44
CA TYR A 24 0.04 -7.05 24.40
C TYR A 24 0.10 -5.70 23.67
N VAL A 25 0.26 -4.59 24.39
CA VAL A 25 0.41 -3.24 23.81
C VAL A 25 1.71 -3.11 23.03
N LEU A 26 2.82 -3.65 23.53
CA LEU A 26 4.10 -3.66 22.81
C LEU A 26 4.04 -4.55 21.55
N PHE A 27 3.37 -5.70 21.62
CA PHE A 27 3.17 -6.61 20.48
C PHE A 27 2.24 -6.02 19.41
N LEU A 28 1.22 -5.24 19.81
CA LEU A 28 0.36 -4.49 18.88
C LEU A 28 1.11 -3.35 18.19
N ARG A 29 2.03 -2.67 18.89
CA ARG A 29 2.84 -1.57 18.31
C ARG A 29 3.88 -2.07 17.31
N GLY A 30 4.40 -3.29 17.44
CA GLY A 30 5.37 -3.88 16.51
C GLY A 30 4.82 -4.22 15.12
N LYS A 31 3.51 -4.04 14.86
CA LYS A 31 2.89 -4.40 13.56
C LYS A 31 2.62 -3.22 12.62
N GLN A 32 3.03 -2.00 12.98
CA GLN A 32 2.98 -0.82 12.10
C GLN A 32 4.40 -0.30 11.80
N GLU A 33 5.12 -0.99 10.92
CA GLU A 33 6.11 -0.32 10.08
C GLU A 33 5.77 -0.59 8.62
N THR A 34 4.85 0.23 8.10
CA THR A 34 4.93 0.66 6.71
C THR A 34 4.93 2.17 6.75
N LYS A 35 6.14 2.72 6.70
CA LYS A 35 6.50 4.13 6.62
C LYS A 35 5.53 4.89 5.70
N CYS A 36 4.82 5.85 6.29
CA CYS A 36 4.11 6.90 5.56
C CYS A 36 5.15 7.69 4.78
N SER A 37 5.17 7.55 3.46
CA SER A 37 5.88 8.48 2.59
C SER A 37 4.98 9.69 2.37
N ASP A 38 5.34 10.82 2.95
CA ASP A 38 4.75 12.13 2.67
C ASP A 38 4.76 12.36 1.17
N LEU A 39 3.59 12.64 0.60
CA LEU A 39 3.45 13.01 -0.80
C LEU A 39 2.80 14.37 -0.85
N ASP A 40 3.68 15.34 -1.09
CA ASP A 40 3.42 16.68 -1.55
C ASP A 40 2.37 16.67 -2.67
N ASP A 41 1.24 17.32 -2.41
CA ASP A 41 0.13 17.51 -3.33
C ASP A 41 0.33 18.83 -4.07
N SER A 42 1.20 18.81 -5.10
CA SER A 42 1.21 19.91 -6.09
C SER A 42 0.07 19.66 -7.06
N SER A 43 -0.97 20.47 -6.91
CA SER A 43 -2.10 20.57 -7.83
C SER A 43 -1.64 21.39 -9.04
N ASP A 44 -1.18 20.70 -10.08
CA ASP A 44 -0.83 21.35 -11.35
C ASP A 44 -1.96 21.15 -12.37
N ASP A 45 -2.55 22.29 -12.70
CA ASP A 45 -3.55 22.67 -13.69
C ASP A 45 -3.58 21.87 -15.01
N GLU A 46 -4.79 21.51 -15.44
CA GLU A 46 -5.08 20.82 -16.71
C GLU A 46 -4.91 21.77 -17.89
N GLY A 47 -3.76 21.67 -18.57
CA GLY A 47 -3.53 22.27 -19.89
C GLY A 47 -3.49 21.22 -20.99
N ASP A 48 -4.58 21.09 -21.75
CA ASP A 48 -4.61 20.32 -23.00
C ASP A 48 -3.82 21.09 -24.06
N VAL A 49 -2.60 20.65 -24.37
CA VAL A 49 -1.78 21.15 -25.48
C VAL A 49 -1.48 20.03 -26.46
N ASP A 50 -2.30 19.98 -27.51
CA ASP A 50 -1.98 19.30 -28.76
C ASP A 50 -0.83 20.06 -29.45
N LEU A 51 0.42 19.62 -29.23
CA LEU A 51 1.58 20.20 -29.90
C LEU A 51 2.55 19.11 -30.37
N GLY A 52 2.85 19.20 -31.66
CA GLY A 52 3.59 18.25 -32.46
C GLY A 52 4.98 17.88 -31.94
N GLU A 53 5.30 16.63 -32.24
CA GLU A 53 6.61 16.02 -32.51
C GLU A 53 7.87 16.79 -32.04
N SER A 54 8.54 16.25 -31.02
CA SER A 54 9.99 16.38 -30.88
C SER A 54 10.60 15.11 -30.29
N SER A 55 11.70 14.71 -30.93
CA SER A 55 12.18 13.35 -31.13
C SER A 55 13.13 12.87 -30.02
N GLY A 56 12.60 12.72 -28.80
CA GLY A 56 13.43 12.26 -27.66
C GLY A 56 12.72 11.40 -26.60
N ASN A 57 11.40 11.53 -26.44
CA ASN A 57 10.63 10.83 -25.40
C ASN A 57 9.50 9.95 -25.96
N GLN A 58 9.58 9.60 -27.25
CA GLN A 58 8.50 8.92 -27.96
C GLN A 58 8.29 7.47 -27.52
N ILE A 59 9.34 6.78 -27.06
CA ILE A 59 9.23 5.36 -26.71
C ILE A 59 8.26 5.16 -25.54
N ALA A 60 8.40 5.90 -24.43
CA ALA A 60 7.49 5.74 -23.28
C ALA A 60 6.03 6.13 -23.59
N ARG A 61 5.82 7.15 -24.43
CA ARG A 61 4.47 7.58 -24.86
C ARG A 61 3.83 6.67 -25.92
N SER A 62 4.62 5.86 -26.63
CA SER A 62 4.10 4.91 -27.62
C SER A 62 3.49 3.64 -26.98
N TRP A 63 3.73 3.40 -25.69
CA TRP A 63 3.21 2.22 -24.99
C TRP A 63 1.76 2.48 -24.60
N GLY A 64 0.85 1.88 -25.37
CA GLY A 64 -0.57 1.86 -25.08
C GLY A 64 -1.41 2.25 -26.29
N MET A 65 -2.17 1.29 -26.82
CA MET A 65 -3.24 1.54 -27.77
C MET A 65 -4.27 2.51 -27.15
N ARG A 66 -4.50 3.67 -27.77
CA ARG A 66 -5.33 4.77 -27.23
C ARG A 66 -6.79 4.36 -26.92
N ASN A 67 -7.31 3.35 -27.62
CA ASN A 67 -8.71 2.91 -27.53
C ASN A 67 -8.85 1.43 -27.16
N ALA A 68 -7.90 0.87 -26.41
CA ALA A 68 -7.97 -0.52 -25.98
C ALA A 68 -8.58 -0.66 -24.58
N PRO A 69 -9.24 -1.79 -24.28
CA PRO A 69 -9.63 -2.11 -22.92
C PRO A 69 -8.38 -2.36 -22.06
N TYR A 70 -8.19 -1.55 -21.02
CA TYR A 70 -7.12 -1.73 -20.04
C TYR A 70 -7.64 -2.32 -18.74
N LYS A 71 -6.75 -3.02 -18.03
CA LYS A 71 -7.01 -3.56 -16.69
C LYS A 71 -5.72 -3.53 -15.86
N MET A 72 -5.88 -3.37 -14.55
CA MET A 72 -4.80 -3.49 -13.59
C MET A 72 -4.79 -4.91 -13.03
N VAL A 73 -3.63 -5.57 -13.05
CA VAL A 73 -3.46 -6.91 -12.48
C VAL A 73 -2.57 -6.83 -11.25
N LEU A 74 -3.06 -7.36 -10.13
CA LEU A 74 -2.39 -7.37 -8.83
C LEU A 74 -1.95 -8.81 -8.53
N CYS A 75 -0.67 -9.11 -8.69
CA CYS A 75 -0.12 -10.43 -8.43
C CYS A 75 0.22 -10.59 -6.94
N VAL A 76 -0.37 -11.59 -6.29
CA VAL A 76 -0.20 -11.85 -4.86
C VAL A 76 0.69 -13.06 -4.65
N ASN A 77 1.84 -12.87 -4.00
CA ASN A 77 2.70 -13.97 -3.59
C ASN A 77 2.03 -14.78 -2.44
N GLN A 78 1.67 -16.03 -2.73
CA GLN A 78 1.03 -16.95 -1.78
C GLN A 78 2.01 -17.62 -0.80
N ASP A 79 3.29 -17.69 -1.14
CA ASP A 79 4.31 -18.34 -0.30
C ASP A 79 4.53 -17.60 1.02
N LEU A 80 4.21 -16.30 1.06
CA LEU A 80 4.28 -15.45 2.25
C LEU A 80 3.16 -15.72 3.26
N LYS A 81 2.18 -16.58 2.94
CA LYS A 81 1.06 -16.98 3.83
C LYS A 81 0.35 -15.79 4.49
N MET A 82 0.17 -14.70 3.74
CA MET A 82 -0.49 -13.50 4.24
C MET A 82 -1.98 -13.75 4.49
N GLY A 83 -2.51 -13.23 5.59
CA GLY A 83 -3.96 -13.23 5.84
C GLY A 83 -4.71 -12.32 4.86
N LYS A 84 -5.99 -12.61 4.60
CA LYS A 84 -6.85 -11.89 3.63
C LYS A 84 -6.82 -10.36 3.79
N GLY A 85 -6.85 -9.86 5.03
CA GLY A 85 -6.76 -8.42 5.30
C GLY A 85 -5.41 -7.80 4.92
N LYS A 86 -4.29 -8.51 5.15
CA LYS A 86 -2.96 -8.05 4.74
C LYS A 86 -2.82 -8.07 3.22
N ILE A 87 -3.33 -9.11 2.55
CA ILE A 87 -3.38 -9.17 1.09
C ILE A 87 -4.14 -7.96 0.53
N ALA A 88 -5.33 -7.67 1.04
CA ALA A 88 -6.15 -6.55 0.60
C ALA A 88 -5.41 -5.21 0.75
N ALA A 89 -4.78 -4.96 1.91
CA ALA A 89 -4.01 -3.74 2.14
C ALA A 89 -2.84 -3.59 1.15
N GLN A 90 -2.09 -4.66 0.90
CA GLN A 90 -0.96 -4.62 -0.05
C GLN A 90 -1.43 -4.42 -1.50
N CYS A 91 -2.52 -5.07 -1.89
CA CYS A 91 -3.17 -4.83 -3.18
C CYS A 91 -3.58 -3.36 -3.35
N CYS A 92 -4.15 -2.74 -2.31
CA CYS A 92 -4.49 -1.31 -2.32
C CYS A 92 -3.25 -0.42 -2.46
N HIS A 93 -2.18 -0.70 -1.69
CA HIS A 93 -0.92 0.04 -1.81
C HIS A 93 -0.32 -0.06 -3.22
N ALA A 94 -0.29 -1.28 -3.78
CA ALA A 94 0.19 -1.52 -5.12
C ALA A 94 -0.65 -0.78 -6.16
N ALA A 95 -1.98 -0.81 -6.04
CA ALA A 95 -2.88 -0.12 -6.95
C ALA A 95 -2.65 1.40 -6.99
N VAL A 96 -2.51 2.03 -5.81
CA VAL A 96 -2.20 3.47 -5.70
C VAL A 96 -0.82 3.78 -6.30
N GLY A 97 0.18 2.93 -6.05
CA GLY A 97 1.51 3.07 -6.64
C GLY A 97 1.51 2.95 -8.17
N CYS A 98 0.77 1.99 -8.71
CA CYS A 98 0.59 1.81 -10.15
C CYS A 98 -0.12 3.01 -10.78
N TYR A 99 -1.18 3.53 -10.16
CA TYR A 99 -1.89 4.72 -10.63
C TYR A 99 -0.97 5.94 -10.74
N LYS A 100 -0.25 6.27 -9.66
CA LYS A 100 0.68 7.41 -9.62
C LYS A 100 1.77 7.31 -10.68
N ARG A 101 2.23 6.09 -10.97
CA ARG A 101 3.23 5.83 -12.01
C ARG A 101 2.64 5.94 -13.41
N ALA A 102 1.47 5.34 -13.65
CA ALA A 102 0.78 5.40 -14.94
C ALA A 102 0.45 6.84 -15.34
N ARG A 103 0.08 7.69 -14.36
CA ARG A 103 -0.17 9.12 -14.60
C ARG A 103 1.03 9.84 -15.21
N LYS A 104 2.25 9.48 -14.81
CA LYS A 104 3.50 10.08 -15.32
C LYS A 104 4.00 9.41 -16.60
N MET A 105 3.87 8.08 -16.69
CA MET A 105 4.52 7.28 -17.73
C MET A 105 3.64 7.05 -18.96
N CYS A 106 2.33 6.86 -18.79
CA CYS A 106 1.40 6.47 -19.85
C CYS A 106 -0.02 7.07 -19.63
N PRO A 107 -0.16 8.41 -19.64
CA PRO A 107 -1.43 9.08 -19.31
C PRO A 107 -2.59 8.69 -20.23
N GLY A 108 -2.33 8.41 -21.51
CA GLY A 108 -3.37 7.94 -22.44
C GLY A 108 -3.92 6.56 -22.08
N ALA A 109 -3.07 5.62 -21.69
CA ALA A 109 -3.49 4.30 -21.22
C ALA A 109 -4.22 4.39 -19.87
N LEU A 110 -3.80 5.30 -18.98
CA LEU A 110 -4.48 5.55 -17.72
C LEU A 110 -5.92 6.06 -17.96
N ARG A 111 -6.09 7.06 -18.83
CA ARG A 111 -7.41 7.59 -19.19
C ARG A 111 -8.31 6.50 -19.78
N ALA A 112 -7.79 5.66 -20.67
CA ALA A 112 -8.55 4.55 -21.23
C ALA A 112 -8.96 3.51 -20.17
N TRP A 113 -8.10 3.24 -19.17
CA TRP A 113 -8.43 2.38 -18.03
C TRP A 113 -9.53 2.98 -17.14
N GLU A 114 -9.50 4.28 -16.90
CA GLU A 114 -10.53 4.99 -16.12
C GLU A 114 -11.89 4.94 -16.81
N LEU A 115 -11.93 5.23 -18.12
CA LEU A 115 -13.13 5.13 -18.93
C LEU A 115 -13.67 3.69 -19.02
N SER A 116 -12.82 2.69 -18.84
CA SER A 116 -13.20 1.27 -18.79
C SER A 116 -13.69 0.82 -17.41
N GLY A 117 -13.97 1.74 -16.47
CA GLY A 117 -14.48 1.42 -15.13
C GLY A 117 -13.40 1.00 -14.14
N CYS A 118 -12.13 1.33 -14.39
CA CYS A 118 -11.02 1.10 -13.48
C CYS A 118 -10.84 -0.37 -13.05
N ALA A 119 -10.97 -1.32 -13.99
CA ALA A 119 -10.94 -2.76 -13.72
C ALA A 119 -9.65 -3.21 -13.00
N LYS A 120 -9.80 -3.97 -11.91
CA LYS A 120 -8.70 -4.51 -11.08
C LYS A 120 -8.90 -6.01 -10.88
N ILE A 121 -7.89 -6.81 -11.19
CA ILE A 121 -7.92 -8.27 -11.07
C ILE A 121 -6.78 -8.71 -10.14
N ALA A 122 -7.11 -9.39 -9.05
CA ALA A 122 -6.12 -10.01 -8.19
C ALA A 122 -5.85 -11.45 -8.66
N VAL A 123 -4.59 -11.79 -8.88
CA VAL A 123 -4.13 -13.14 -9.27
C VAL A 123 -3.21 -13.71 -8.20
N LYS A 124 -3.03 -15.03 -8.22
CA LYS A 124 -2.27 -15.80 -7.24
C LYS A 124 -1.23 -16.67 -7.93
#